data_AF-A0A6L5GGH4-F1
#
_entry.id   AF-A0A6L5GGH4-F1
#
_cell.length_a   1.000
_cell.length_b   1.000
_cell.length_c   1.000
_cell.angle_alpha   90.00
_cell.angle_beta   90.00
_cell.angle_gamma   90.00
#
_symmetry.space_group_name_H-M   'P 1'
#
loop_
_entity.id
_entity.type
_entity.pdbx_description
1 polymer ?
#
loop_
_entity_poly.entity_id
_entity_poly.type
_entity_poly.pdbx_seq_one_letter_code
_entity_poly.pdbx_strand_id
1 'polypeptide(L)'
;MSRPIVAHAPDNPNRENQAGDPLVRGTFRDHQHQFTVRASSAMAPDSFQVSVTGNAADLVLIVSGLNSGHLHATWGQGWRAFAPEWKAWFEDSAFAVFYNGRAIGSRPRPGQVRF
;
A
#
# COMPACT_ATOMS: atom_id res chain seq x y z
N MET A 1 -52.25 20.86 7.45
CA MET A 1 -51.10 21.08 8.35
C MET A 1 -50.07 20.00 8.05
N SER A 2 -48.98 20.39 7.38
CA SER A 2 -47.95 19.51 6.84
C SER A 2 -47.05 18.94 7.93
N ARG A 3 -46.74 17.64 7.88
CA ARG A 3 -45.63 17.03 8.64
C ARG A 3 -44.57 16.58 7.63
N PRO A 4 -43.28 16.89 7.84
CA PRO A 4 -42.24 16.65 6.86
C PRO A 4 -41.85 15.18 6.81
N ILE A 5 -41.53 14.72 5.60
CA ILE A 5 -40.83 13.47 5.32
C ILE A 5 -39.44 13.58 5.98
N VAL A 6 -39.25 12.92 7.12
CA VAL A 6 -37.91 12.64 7.62
C VAL A 6 -37.32 11.60 6.67
N ALA A 7 -36.46 12.06 5.76
CA ALA A 7 -35.58 11.19 5.03
C ALA A 7 -34.68 10.48 6.05
N HIS A 8 -35.04 9.24 6.39
CA HIS A 8 -34.07 8.28 6.89
C HIS A 8 -33.09 8.08 5.73
N ALA A 9 -32.01 8.85 5.73
CA ALA A 9 -30.84 8.51 4.94
C ALA A 9 -30.49 7.06 5.30
N PRO A 10 -30.24 6.17 4.33
CA PRO A 10 -29.76 4.85 4.67
C PRO A 10 -28.45 5.06 5.44
N ASP A 11 -28.48 4.64 6.69
CA ASP A 11 -27.31 4.24 7.44
C ASP A 11 -26.49 3.38 6.48
N ASN A 12 -25.36 3.91 6.03
CA ASN A 12 -24.48 3.24 5.10
C ASN A 12 -23.54 2.41 5.97
N PRO A 13 -23.79 1.11 6.18
CA PRO A 13 -22.95 0.26 7.05
C PRO A 13 -21.51 0.14 6.52
N ASN A 14 -21.22 0.73 5.35
CA ASN A 14 -19.90 0.74 4.74
C ASN A 14 -18.96 1.81 5.32
N ARG A 15 -19.41 2.69 6.23
CA ARG A 15 -18.53 3.69 6.86
C ARG A 15 -17.69 3.13 8.01
N GLU A 16 -18.11 2.02 8.60
CA GLU A 16 -17.44 1.42 9.77
C GLU A 16 -16.26 0.51 9.37
N ASN A 17 -16.14 0.14 8.08
CA ASN A 17 -14.98 -0.57 7.54
C ASN A 17 -13.79 0.35 7.14
N GLN A 18 -13.89 1.66 7.41
CA GLN A 18 -12.82 2.64 7.14
C GLN A 18 -12.10 3.16 8.38
N ALA A 19 -12.23 2.49 9.53
CA ALA A 19 -11.16 2.52 10.52
C ALA A 19 -9.97 1.75 9.93
N GLY A 20 -9.24 2.40 9.01
CA GLY A 20 -8.10 1.82 8.33
C GLY A 20 -7.19 1.17 9.36
N ASP A 21 -6.94 -0.13 9.17
CA ASP A 21 -6.07 -0.92 10.02
C ASP A 21 -4.81 -0.09 10.32
N PRO A 22 -4.50 0.23 11.59
CA PRO A 22 -3.47 1.23 11.94
C PRO A 22 -2.06 0.82 11.51
N LEU A 23 -1.91 -0.42 11.05
CA LEU A 23 -0.71 -0.96 10.46
C LEU A 23 -0.64 -0.65 8.96
N VAL A 24 -1.77 -0.52 8.26
CA VAL A 24 -1.80 -0.11 6.85
C VAL A 24 -1.37 1.34 6.74
N ARG A 25 -0.22 1.56 6.09
CA ARG A 25 0.32 2.91 5.84
C ARG A 25 -0.30 3.54 4.61
N GLY A 26 -0.71 2.71 3.66
CA GLY A 26 -1.39 3.16 2.47
C GLY A 26 -1.34 2.11 1.37
N THR A 27 -1.77 2.53 0.19
CA THR A 27 -1.72 1.70 -1.00
C THR A 27 -1.05 2.47 -2.13
N PHE A 28 -0.42 1.75 -3.05
CA PHE A 28 0.01 2.29 -4.33
C PHE A 28 -0.40 1.32 -5.42
N ARG A 29 -0.45 1.77 -6.66
CA ARG A 29 -0.87 0.91 -7.77
C ARG A 29 0.05 1.09 -8.95
N ASP A 30 0.27 -0.02 -9.63
CA ASP A 30 0.68 -0.04 -11.03
C ASP A 30 -0.58 -0.08 -11.92
N HIS A 31 -0.40 -0.07 -13.24
CA HIS A 31 -1.45 -0.31 -14.22
C HIS A 31 -2.15 -1.66 -14.06
N GLN A 32 -1.44 -2.69 -13.58
CA GLN A 32 -1.97 -4.07 -13.51
C GLN A 32 -2.43 -4.48 -12.11
N HIS A 33 -1.78 -3.97 -11.05
CA HIS A 33 -1.98 -4.42 -9.69
C HIS A 33 -2.01 -3.25 -8.70
N GLN A 34 -2.86 -3.37 -7.69
CA GLN A 34 -2.87 -2.47 -6.53
C GLN A 34 -2.17 -3.17 -5.37
N PHE A 35 -1.30 -2.46 -4.68
CA PHE A 35 -0.44 -2.95 -3.61
C PHE A 35 -0.78 -2.23 -2.30
N THR A 36 -0.88 -2.98 -1.21
CA THR A 36 -1.12 -2.47 0.14
C THR A 36 0.15 -2.57 0.95
N VAL A 37 0.59 -1.44 1.51
CA VAL A 37 1.75 -1.34 2.40
C VAL A 37 1.27 -1.40 3.84
N ARG A 38 1.75 -2.40 4.57
CA ARG A 38 1.44 -2.62 5.97
C ARG A 38 2.73 -2.64 6.78
N ALA A 39 2.80 -1.79 7.78
CA ALA A 39 3.83 -1.79 8.80
C ALA A 39 3.66 -2.97 9.77
N SER A 40 4.74 -3.44 10.38
CA SER A 40 4.68 -4.43 11.46
C SER A 40 4.13 -3.85 12.76
N SER A 41 4.35 -2.56 13.01
CA SER A 41 3.86 -1.86 14.22
C SER A 41 3.38 -0.44 13.90
N ALA A 42 2.44 0.05 14.70
CA ALA A 42 1.98 1.44 14.65
C ALA A 42 3.03 2.42 15.19
N MET A 43 3.73 2.04 16.27
CA MET A 43 4.82 2.80 16.90
C MET A 43 6.15 2.06 16.67
N ALA A 44 7.13 2.72 16.06
CA ALA A 44 8.44 2.17 15.70
C ALA A 44 8.39 0.85 14.89
N PRO A 45 7.90 0.91 13.63
CA PRO A 45 7.90 -0.26 12.76
C PRO A 45 9.32 -0.74 12.43
N ASP A 46 9.64 -1.98 12.82
CA ASP A 46 10.90 -2.64 12.45
C ASP A 46 10.89 -3.19 11.01
N SER A 47 9.70 -3.52 10.53
CA SER A 47 9.49 -4.03 9.17
C SER A 47 8.20 -3.52 8.57
N PHE A 48 8.11 -3.58 7.24
CA PHE A 48 6.86 -3.46 6.51
C PHE A 48 6.77 -4.51 5.41
N GLN A 49 5.54 -4.86 5.10
CA GLN A 49 5.20 -5.81 4.07
C GLN A 49 4.30 -5.13 3.05
N VAL A 50 4.48 -5.53 1.79
CA VAL A 50 3.69 -5.09 0.66
C VAL A 50 3.04 -6.32 0.07
N SER A 51 1.70 -6.30 0.02
CA SER A 51 0.90 -7.39 -0.54
C SER A 51 -0.02 -6.85 -1.63
N VAL A 52 -0.52 -7.73 -2.49
CA VAL A 52 -1.55 -7.35 -3.47
C VAL A 52 -2.85 -7.04 -2.72
N THR A 53 -3.47 -5.93 -3.08
CA THR A 53 -4.71 -5.47 -2.45
C THR A 53 -5.83 -6.44 -2.77
N GLY A 54 -6.53 -6.91 -1.74
CA GLY A 54 -7.52 -7.98 -1.84
C GLY A 54 -6.94 -9.39 -1.73
N ASN A 55 -5.61 -9.56 -1.69
CA ASN A 55 -4.97 -10.85 -1.42
C ASN A 55 -3.71 -10.68 -0.55
N ALA A 56 -3.90 -10.67 0.77
CA ALA A 56 -2.81 -10.54 1.74
C ALA A 56 -1.83 -11.73 1.74
N ALA A 57 -2.21 -12.87 1.15
CA ALA A 57 -1.30 -14.01 0.98
C ALA A 57 -0.33 -13.81 -0.19
N ASP A 58 -0.64 -12.93 -1.14
CA ASP A 58 0.26 -12.56 -2.24
C ASP A 58 1.22 -11.46 -1.79
N LEU A 59 2.28 -11.87 -1.11
CA LEU A 59 3.34 -11.00 -0.64
C LEU A 59 4.28 -10.66 -1.79
N VAL A 60 4.44 -9.36 -2.05
CA VAL A 60 5.28 -8.84 -3.12
C VAL A 60 6.68 -8.51 -2.61
N LEU A 61 6.74 -7.79 -1.50
CA LEU A 61 7.97 -7.32 -0.88
C LEU A 61 7.80 -7.26 0.64
N ILE A 62 8.83 -7.68 1.36
CA ILE A 62 8.95 -7.49 2.81
C ILE A 62 10.27 -6.77 3.04
N VAL A 63 10.24 -5.63 3.70
CA VAL A 63 11.43 -4.91 4.12
C VAL A 63 11.51 -5.00 5.64
N SER A 64 12.59 -5.54 6.17
CA SER A 64 12.87 -5.63 7.60
C SER A 64 14.17 -4.94 7.98
N GLY A 65 14.37 -4.72 9.28
CA GLY A 65 15.58 -4.08 9.81
C GLY A 65 15.59 -2.56 9.66
N LEU A 66 14.42 -1.93 9.59
CA LEU A 66 14.28 -0.46 9.58
C LEU A 66 14.88 0.17 10.84
N ASN A 67 14.76 -0.51 11.98
CA ASN A 67 15.23 -0.01 13.26
C ASN A 67 16.71 -0.37 13.52
N SER A 68 17.19 -1.48 12.94
CA SER A 68 18.57 -1.94 13.10
C SER A 68 19.56 -1.34 12.10
N GLY A 69 19.09 -0.61 11.09
CA GLY A 69 19.93 -0.04 10.01
C GLY A 69 20.41 -1.06 8.98
N HIS A 70 20.10 -2.35 9.17
CA HIS A 70 20.36 -3.43 8.23
C HIS A 70 19.08 -3.72 7.44
N LEU A 71 18.87 -2.98 6.36
CA LEU A 71 17.70 -3.13 5.50
C LEU A 71 17.76 -4.46 4.74
N HIS A 72 16.80 -5.34 5.00
CA HIS A 72 16.63 -6.60 4.30
C HIS A 72 15.37 -6.57 3.44
N ALA A 73 15.54 -6.50 2.12
CA ALA A 73 14.46 -6.57 1.15
C ALA A 73 14.25 -8.02 0.67
N THR A 74 13.13 -8.61 1.05
CA THR A 74 12.72 -9.96 0.66
C THR A 74 11.55 -9.90 -0.30
N TRP A 75 11.80 -10.27 -1.55
CA TRP A 75 10.77 -10.33 -2.59
C TRP A 75 9.97 -11.64 -2.51
N GLY A 76 8.69 -11.60 -2.85
CA GLY A 76 7.86 -12.78 -3.05
C GLY A 76 8.33 -13.64 -4.22
N GLN A 77 8.02 -14.94 -4.18
CA GLN A 77 8.53 -15.90 -5.17
C GLN A 77 8.20 -15.52 -6.62
N GLY A 78 6.96 -15.10 -6.90
CA GLY A 78 6.54 -14.65 -8.24
C GLY A 78 7.14 -13.30 -8.66
N TRP A 79 7.50 -12.45 -7.70
CA TRP A 79 7.96 -11.08 -7.92
C TRP A 79 9.48 -10.97 -8.06
N ARG A 80 10.23 -11.96 -7.55
CA ARG A 80 11.70 -12.03 -7.69
C ARG A 80 12.18 -12.02 -9.15
N ALA A 81 11.40 -12.57 -10.07
CA ALA A 81 11.74 -12.68 -11.49
C ALA A 81 11.48 -11.40 -12.30
N PHE A 82 10.88 -10.35 -11.71
CA PHE A 82 10.60 -9.11 -12.42
C PHE A 82 11.87 -8.33 -12.79
N ALA A 83 11.72 -7.38 -13.71
CA ALA A 83 12.81 -6.50 -14.14
C ALA A 83 13.42 -5.73 -12.96
N PRO A 84 14.74 -5.51 -12.93
CA PRO A 84 15.41 -4.78 -11.85
C PRO A 84 14.93 -3.33 -11.74
N GLU A 85 14.61 -2.68 -12.86
CA GLU A 85 14.07 -1.30 -12.90
C GLU A 85 12.70 -1.22 -12.23
N TRP A 86 11.86 -2.24 -12.44
CA TRP A 86 10.55 -2.34 -11.79
C TRP A 86 10.71 -2.53 -10.28
N LYS A 87 11.64 -3.37 -9.85
CA LYS A 87 11.94 -3.60 -8.43
C LYS A 87 12.40 -2.30 -7.74
N ALA A 88 13.32 -1.56 -8.36
CA ALA A 88 13.78 -0.27 -7.84
C ALA A 88 12.64 0.75 -7.70
N TRP A 89 11.78 0.86 -8.72
CA TRP A 89 10.59 1.71 -8.66
C TRP A 89 9.61 1.27 -7.56
N PHE A 90 9.42 -0.04 -7.40
CA PHE A 90 8.50 -0.61 -6.42
C PHE A 90 8.99 -0.35 -4.99
N GLU A 91 10.29 -0.52 -4.74
CA GLU A 91 10.91 -0.17 -3.46
C GLU A 91 10.73 1.31 -3.14
N ASP A 92 11.10 2.21 -4.07
CA ASP A 92 10.92 3.67 -3.89
C ASP A 92 9.46 4.04 -3.58
N SER A 93 8.52 3.44 -4.31
CA SER A 93 7.09 3.65 -4.09
C SER A 93 6.61 3.14 -2.74
N ALA A 94 7.07 1.96 -2.32
CA ALA A 94 6.71 1.36 -1.05
C ALA A 94 7.27 2.17 0.13
N PHE A 95 8.54 2.57 0.07
CA PHE A 95 9.16 3.45 1.05
C PHE A 95 8.46 4.82 1.10
N ALA A 96 8.13 5.39 -0.06
CA ALA A 96 7.42 6.66 -0.10
C ALA A 96 6.04 6.58 0.56
N VAL A 97 5.26 5.51 0.31
CA VAL A 97 3.97 5.27 0.98
C VAL A 97 4.16 5.04 2.48
N PHE A 98 5.17 4.25 2.85
CA PHE A 98 5.44 3.92 4.24
C PHE A 98 5.78 5.17 5.08
N TYR A 99 6.62 6.07 4.56
CA TYR A 99 7.04 7.29 5.25
C TYR A 99 6.05 8.45 5.12
N ASN A 100 5.42 8.65 3.95
CA ASN A 100 4.54 9.80 3.72
C ASN A 100 3.06 9.52 4.00
N GLY A 101 2.66 8.26 4.21
CA GLY A 101 1.26 7.86 4.43
C GLY A 101 0.33 8.17 3.25
N ARG A 102 0.89 8.57 2.08
CA ARG A 102 0.16 8.90 0.86
C ARG A 102 0.89 8.32 -0.34
N ALA A 103 0.14 7.68 -1.22
CA ALA A 103 0.61 7.25 -2.53
C ALA A 103 1.30 8.43 -3.24
N ILE A 104 2.54 8.26 -3.70
CA ILE A 104 3.05 9.08 -4.78
C ILE A 104 2.23 8.68 -6.01
N GLY A 105 1.10 9.35 -6.16
CA GLY A 105 0.25 9.23 -7.33
C GLY A 105 1.10 9.58 -8.55
N SER A 106 1.27 8.59 -9.42
CA SER A 106 1.69 8.80 -10.81
C SER A 106 3.17 9.13 -11.03
N ARG A 107 4.10 8.34 -10.47
CA ARG A 107 5.45 8.28 -11.08
C ARG A 107 5.41 7.27 -12.23
N PRO A 108 5.55 7.69 -13.50
CA PRO A 108 5.70 6.75 -14.61
C PRO A 108 6.95 5.90 -14.35
N ARG A 109 6.88 4.61 -14.70
CA ARG A 109 8.01 3.69 -14.54
C ARG A 109 9.27 4.31 -15.16
N PRO A 110 10.46 4.21 -14.54
CA PRO A 110 11.71 4.49 -15.25
C PRO A 110 11.76 3.54 -16.45
N GLY A 111 11.70 4.10 -17.66
CA GLY A 111 11.58 3.36 -18.92
C GLY A 111 10.45 3.82 -19.84
N GLN A 112 9.48 4.62 -19.36
CA GLN A 112 8.46 5.21 -20.23
C GLN A 112 8.91 6.59 -20.75
N VAL A 113 9.90 6.58 -21.64
CA VAL A 113 10.13 7.72 -22.54
C VAL A 113 8.97 7.72 -23.52
N ARG A 114 8.04 8.67 -23.38
CA ARG A 114 7.07 8.95 -24.43
C ARG A 114 7.82 9.66 -25.56
N PHE A 115 8.01 8.96 -26.68
CA PHE A 115 8.28 9.60 -27.96
C PHE A 115 7.01 10.28 -28.48
#